data_AF-A0A7R9GW95-F1
#
_entry.id   AF-A0A7R9GW95-F1
#
_cell.length_a   1.000
_cell.length_b   1.000
_cell.length_c   1.000
_cell.angle_alpha   90.00
_cell.angle_beta   90.00
_cell.angle_gamma   90.00
#
_symmetry.space_group_name_H-M   'P 1'
#
loop_
_entity.id
_entity.type
_entity.pdbx_description
1 polymer ?
#
loop_
_entity_poly.entity_id
_entity_poly.type
_entity_poly.pdbx_seq_one_letter_code
_entity_poly.pdbx_strand_id
1 'polypeptide(L)'
;MNRGVICRVAKETDMTDNIDITMAHRNGSFYQCCSGFCIDLLQKFSDELGFTYELVRVEDGRWGTLENGKWNGLIADLVNRKTDMVMTSLMINSEREAVVDFTKSAVSSQSAPKKPWEYYIHPHYQTL
;
A
#
# COMPACT_ATOMS: atom_id res chain seq x y z
N MET A 1 -15.99 -11.21 -12.94
CA MET A 1 -15.30 -10.61 -11.77
C MET A 1 -14.62 -11.72 -10.95
N ASN A 2 -13.69 -12.49 -11.55
CA ASN A 2 -12.90 -13.53 -10.87
C ASN A 2 -11.41 -13.26 -11.13
N ARG A 3 -10.90 -12.09 -10.71
CA ARG A 3 -9.48 -11.72 -10.87
C ARG A 3 -8.77 -11.79 -9.53
N GLY A 4 -8.74 -12.99 -8.96
CA GLY A 4 -7.88 -13.23 -7.81
C GLY A 4 -6.41 -13.30 -8.25
N VAL A 5 -5.51 -12.84 -7.40
CA VAL A 5 -4.06 -12.95 -7.61
C VAL A 5 -3.42 -13.73 -6.46
N ILE A 6 -2.29 -14.36 -6.74
CA ILE A 6 -1.52 -15.08 -5.73
C ILE A 6 -0.90 -14.06 -4.77
N CYS A 7 -1.09 -14.27 -3.47
CA CYS A 7 -0.57 -13.43 -2.39
C CYS A 7 0.18 -14.29 -1.38
N ARG A 8 1.38 -13.86 -0.99
CA ARG A 8 2.14 -14.49 0.08
C ARG A 8 1.58 -14.05 1.44
N VAL A 9 1.16 -15.03 2.23
CA VAL A 9 0.63 -14.82 3.59
C VAL A 9 1.55 -15.34 4.69
N ALA A 10 2.53 -16.17 4.33
CA ALA A 10 3.55 -16.63 5.26
C ALA A 10 4.62 -15.58 5.52
N LYS A 11 5.20 -15.66 6.72
CA LYS A 11 6.37 -14.89 7.09
C LYS A 11 7.59 -15.40 6.34
N GLU A 12 8.53 -14.49 6.13
CA GLU A 12 9.81 -14.81 5.50
C GLU A 12 10.57 -15.91 6.26
N THR A 13 10.49 -15.92 7.60
CA THR A 13 11.10 -16.97 8.45
C THR A 13 10.53 -18.36 8.21
N ASP A 14 9.29 -18.44 7.74
CA ASP A 14 8.62 -19.71 7.47
C ASP A 14 8.97 -20.23 6.06
N MET A 15 9.53 -19.36 5.21
CA MET A 15 10.02 -19.69 3.88
C MET A 15 11.49 -20.12 3.94
N THR A 16 11.75 -21.41 4.18
CA THR A 16 13.11 -21.96 4.16
C THR A 16 13.71 -21.98 2.75
N ASP A 17 15.04 -21.85 2.66
CA ASP A 17 15.81 -21.76 1.40
C ASP A 17 15.61 -22.90 0.38
N ASN A 18 15.06 -24.05 0.79
CA ASN A 18 14.84 -25.22 -0.08
C ASN A 18 13.37 -25.45 -0.47
N ILE A 19 12.48 -24.48 -0.27
CA ILE A 19 11.08 -24.61 -0.68
C ILE A 19 10.94 -24.45 -2.20
N ASP A 20 10.39 -25.47 -2.85
CA ASP A 20 9.91 -25.36 -4.23
C ASP A 20 8.73 -24.39 -4.28
N ILE A 21 8.92 -23.23 -4.92
CA ILE A 21 7.91 -22.17 -5.08
C ILE A 21 6.62 -22.70 -5.71
N THR A 22 6.72 -23.67 -6.62
CA THR A 22 5.55 -24.29 -7.27
C THR A 22 4.71 -25.07 -6.25
N MET A 23 5.36 -25.75 -5.31
CA MET A 23 4.69 -26.44 -4.20
C MET A 23 4.16 -25.43 -3.18
N ALA A 24 4.90 -24.35 -2.91
CA ALA A 24 4.49 -23.28 -2.02
C ALA A 24 3.20 -22.61 -2.48
N HIS A 25 3.06 -22.31 -3.78
CA HIS A 25 1.84 -21.72 -4.35
C HIS A 25 0.58 -22.58 -4.16
N ARG A 26 0.74 -23.90 -3.95
CA ARG A 26 -0.38 -24.81 -3.67
C ARG A 26 -0.71 -24.93 -2.19
N ASN A 27 0.14 -24.39 -1.33
CA ASN A 27 -0.01 -24.48 0.11
C ASN A 27 -0.67 -23.21 0.65
N GLY A 28 -1.91 -23.36 1.15
CA GLY A 28 -2.72 -22.28 1.72
C GLY A 28 -2.12 -21.57 2.93
N SER A 29 -1.11 -22.16 3.57
CA SER A 29 -0.33 -21.55 4.65
C SER A 29 0.75 -20.59 4.15
N PHE A 30 1.24 -20.79 2.91
CA PHE A 30 2.24 -19.92 2.28
C PHE A 30 1.61 -18.87 1.37
N TYR A 31 0.66 -19.31 0.53
CA TYR A 31 0.02 -18.47 -0.47
C TYR A 31 -1.50 -18.62 -0.47
N GLN A 32 -2.20 -17.51 -0.68
CA GLN A 32 -3.64 -17.46 -0.79
C GLN A 32 -4.07 -16.63 -2.01
N CYS A 33 -5.30 -16.86 -2.46
CA CYS A 33 -5.92 -16.07 -3.51
C CYS A 33 -6.49 -14.78 -2.90
N CYS A 34 -5.91 -13.63 -3.24
CA CYS A 34 -6.41 -12.32 -2.82
C CYS A 34 -7.22 -11.66 -3.92
N SER A 35 -8.33 -11.04 -3.55
CA SER A 35 -9.22 -10.32 -4.44
C SER A 35 -9.81 -9.10 -3.74
N GLY A 36 -10.32 -8.15 -4.51
CA GLY A 36 -10.97 -6.94 -4.02
C GLY A 36 -10.53 -5.70 -4.78
N PHE A 37 -11.15 -4.56 -4.45
CA PHE A 37 -10.97 -3.31 -5.18
C PHE A 37 -9.51 -2.86 -5.31
N CYS A 38 -8.72 -2.92 -4.23
CA CYS A 38 -7.30 -2.55 -4.27
C CYS A 38 -6.50 -3.48 -5.18
N ILE A 39 -6.86 -4.77 -5.24
CA ILE A 39 -6.19 -5.76 -6.09
C ILE A 39 -6.51 -5.51 -7.56
N ASP A 40 -7.78 -5.27 -7.88
CA ASP A 40 -8.21 -4.97 -9.25
C ASP A 40 -7.52 -3.69 -9.77
N LEU A 41 -7.36 -2.68 -8.91
CA LEU A 41 -6.67 -1.44 -9.27
C LEU A 41 -5.15 -1.65 -9.41
N LEU A 42 -4.52 -2.46 -8.54
CA LEU A 42 -3.10 -2.83 -8.67
C LEU A 42 -2.84 -3.53 -10.01
N GLN A 43 -3.69 -4.49 -10.39
CA GLN A 43 -3.59 -5.20 -11.67
C GLN A 43 -3.70 -4.22 -12.84
N LYS A 44 -4.67 -3.29 -12.78
CA LYS A 44 -4.82 -2.27 -13.81
C LYS A 44 -3.58 -1.38 -13.93
N PHE A 45 -2.98 -0.96 -12.82
CA PHE A 45 -1.74 -0.20 -12.84
C PHE A 45 -0.57 -1.01 -13.40
N SER A 46 -0.46 -2.29 -13.03
CA SER A 46 0.55 -3.20 -13.57
C SER A 46 0.44 -3.33 -15.09
N ASP A 47 -0.78 -3.51 -15.60
CA ASP A 47 -1.06 -3.61 -17.04
C ASP A 47 -0.78 -2.29 -17.79
N GLU A 48 -1.18 -1.14 -17.23
CA GLU A 48 -1.05 0.17 -17.90
C GLU A 48 0.37 0.75 -17.82
N LEU A 49 1.09 0.52 -16.72
CA LEU A 49 2.42 1.07 -16.48
C LEU A 49 3.55 0.06 -16.79
N GLY A 50 3.22 -1.21 -16.98
CA GLY A 50 4.17 -2.25 -17.42
C GLY A 50 5.13 -2.73 -16.32
N PHE A 51 4.68 -2.80 -15.07
CA PHE A 51 5.48 -3.36 -13.96
C PHE A 51 4.92 -4.70 -13.48
N THR A 52 5.79 -5.55 -12.93
CA THR A 52 5.42 -6.77 -12.20
C THR A 52 5.46 -6.52 -10.69
N TYR A 53 4.72 -7.31 -9.92
CA TYR A 53 4.69 -7.18 -8.47
C TYR A 53 4.61 -8.55 -7.78
N GLU A 54 5.16 -8.65 -6.58
CA GLU A 54 4.82 -9.71 -5.62
C GLU A 54 3.85 -9.11 -4.60
N LEU A 55 2.69 -9.76 -4.39
CA LEU A 55 1.75 -9.33 -3.38
C LEU A 55 2.03 -10.06 -2.06
N VAL A 56 2.33 -9.31 -1.01
CA VAL A 56 2.70 -9.84 0.30
C VAL A 56 1.82 -9.21 1.38
N ARG A 57 1.38 -10.03 2.34
CA ARG A 57 0.70 -9.56 3.55
C ARG A 57 1.72 -9.14 4.62
N VAL A 58 1.49 -7.99 5.26
CA VAL A 58 2.28 -7.54 6.41
C VAL A 58 2.30 -8.60 7.51
N GLU A 59 3.50 -8.95 7.99
CA GLU A 59 3.74 -10.14 8.81
C GLU A 59 3.15 -10.04 10.22
N ASP A 60 3.13 -8.84 10.81
CA ASP A 60 2.60 -8.58 12.14
C ASP A 60 1.11 -8.19 12.14
N GLY A 61 0.51 -8.02 10.95
CA GLY A 61 -0.88 -7.61 10.79
C GLY A 61 -1.20 -6.16 11.19
N ARG A 62 -0.19 -5.31 11.42
CA ARG A 62 -0.38 -3.94 11.94
C ARG A 62 -0.32 -2.89 10.84
N TRP A 63 -1.02 -1.78 11.07
CA TRP A 63 -1.08 -0.65 10.14
C TRP A 63 0.16 0.24 10.16
N GLY A 64 0.90 0.25 11.26
CA GLY A 64 2.03 1.14 11.50
C GLY A 64 1.73 2.21 12.54
N THR A 65 2.25 1.94 13.73
CA THR A 65 2.26 2.81 14.90
C THR A 65 3.70 2.97 15.37
N LEU A 66 4.05 4.16 15.85
CA LEU A 66 5.35 4.41 16.44
C LEU A 66 5.36 3.93 17.90
N GLU A 67 6.09 2.85 18.16
CA GLU A 67 6.23 2.25 19.50
C GLU A 67 7.71 2.26 19.89
N ASN A 68 8.06 2.89 21.02
CA ASN A 68 9.43 2.96 21.54
C ASN A 68 10.46 3.47 20.50
N GLY A 69 10.06 4.47 19.70
CA GLY A 69 10.90 5.07 18.66
C GLY A 69 11.09 4.20 17.41
N LYS A 70 10.35 3.10 17.28
CA LYS A 70 10.37 2.22 16.09
C LYS A 70 8.98 2.08 15.51
N TRP A 71 8.89 2.15 14.19
CA TRP A 71 7.67 1.82 13.47
C TRP A 71 7.44 0.31 13.47
N ASN A 72 6.17 -0.09 13.48
CA ASN A 72 5.73 -1.47 13.21
C ASN A 72 4.89 -1.54 11.92
N GLY A 73 4.39 -2.73 11.57
CA GLY A 73 3.42 -2.90 10.48
C GLY A 73 3.83 -2.37 9.12
N LEU A 74 2.82 -1.95 8.35
CA LEU A 74 3.00 -1.47 6.97
C LEU A 74 3.99 -0.30 6.86
N ILE A 75 3.98 0.62 7.84
CA ILE A 75 4.92 1.75 7.85
C ILE A 75 6.35 1.27 8.09
N ALA A 76 6.57 0.30 8.97
CA ALA A 76 7.91 -0.27 9.18
C ALA A 76 8.44 -0.95 7.92
N ASP A 77 7.60 -1.69 7.21
CA ASP A 77 8.00 -2.37 5.97
C ASP A 77 8.45 -1.36 4.90
N LEU A 78 7.76 -0.22 4.78
CA LEU A 78 8.14 0.87 3.88
C LEU A 78 9.44 1.57 4.32
N VAL A 79 9.53 1.97 5.59
CA VAL A 79 10.70 2.68 6.14
C VAL A 79 11.97 1.83 6.05
N ASN A 80 11.84 0.53 6.30
CA ASN A 80 12.95 -0.42 6.22
C ASN A 80 13.22 -0.92 4.79
N ARG A 81 12.47 -0.45 3.80
CA ARG A 81 12.57 -0.87 2.38
C ARG A 81 12.39 -2.38 2.18
N LYS A 82 11.57 -3.02 3.04
CA LYS A 82 11.12 -4.40 2.85
C LYS A 82 10.02 -4.48 1.79
N THR A 83 9.26 -3.40 1.63
CA THR A 83 8.16 -3.26 0.66
C THR A 83 8.28 -1.92 -0.07
N ASP A 84 8.07 -1.91 -1.38
CA ASP A 84 8.18 -0.70 -2.21
C ASP A 84 6.90 0.16 -2.20
N MET A 85 5.74 -0.48 -2.05
CA MET A 85 4.43 0.18 -2.08
C MET A 85 3.42 -0.55 -1.21
N VAL A 86 2.57 0.21 -0.52
CA VAL A 86 1.42 -0.31 0.22
C VAL A 86 0.14 0.22 -0.42
N MET A 87 -0.75 -0.70 -0.82
CA MET A 87 -2.04 -0.37 -1.40
C MET A 87 -3.17 -0.83 -0.48
N THR A 88 -3.63 0.07 0.38
CA THR A 88 -4.70 -0.20 1.35
C THR A 88 -5.39 1.08 1.80
N SER A 89 -6.49 0.93 2.54
CA SER A 89 -7.18 2.05 3.20
C SER A 89 -6.44 2.46 4.49
N LEU A 90 -5.29 3.10 4.36
CA LEU A 90 -4.52 3.61 5.49
C LEU A 90 -4.92 5.07 5.80
N MET A 91 -5.18 5.37 7.07
CA MET A 91 -5.40 6.74 7.53
C MET A 91 -4.10 7.55 7.42
N ILE A 92 -4.16 8.67 6.71
CA ILE A 92 -3.05 9.62 6.61
C ILE A 92 -3.02 10.49 7.87
N ASN A 93 -1.84 10.63 8.46
CA ASN A 93 -1.59 11.54 9.58
C ASN A 93 -0.16 12.10 9.51
N SER A 94 0.12 13.14 10.29
CA SER A 94 1.40 13.85 10.26
C SER A 94 2.59 12.98 10.65
N GLU A 95 2.41 12.01 11.56
CA GLU A 95 3.49 11.11 11.98
C GLU A 95 3.91 10.18 10.84
N ARG A 96 2.94 9.67 10.07
CA ARG A 96 3.20 8.79 8.92
C ARG A 96 3.75 9.56 7.73
N GLU A 97 3.19 10.73 7.43
CA GLU A 97 3.66 11.61 6.35
C GLU A 97 5.11 12.08 6.55
N ALA A 98 5.61 12.08 7.79
CA ALA A 98 6.99 12.45 8.07
C ALA A 98 8.02 11.38 7.65
N VAL A 99 7.59 10.14 7.39
CA VAL A 99 8.49 9.00 7.13
C VAL A 99 8.17 8.23 5.85
N VAL A 100 6.98 8.40 5.28
CA VAL A 100 6.59 7.80 3.99
C VAL A 100 5.79 8.79 3.15
N ASP A 101 5.88 8.64 1.84
CA ASP A 101 5.11 9.45 0.89
C ASP A 101 3.73 8.82 0.61
N PHE A 102 2.70 9.67 0.54
CA PHE A 102 1.34 9.27 0.16
C PHE A 102 0.97 9.82 -1.21
N THR A 103 0.31 8.99 -2.03
CA THR A 103 -0.38 9.49 -3.22
C THR A 103 -1.57 10.37 -2.82
N LYS A 104 -1.96 11.31 -3.69
CA LYS A 104 -3.19 12.10 -3.46
C LYS A 104 -4.36 11.16 -3.21
N SER A 105 -5.02 11.32 -2.07
CA SER A 105 -6.12 10.42 -1.70
C SER A 105 -7.25 10.53 -2.71
N ALA A 106 -7.66 9.38 -3.26
CA ALA A 106 -8.87 9.28 -4.09
C ALA A 106 -10.15 9.42 -3.26
N VAL A 107 -10.08 9.18 -1.94
CA VAL A 107 -11.21 9.29 -1.00
C VAL A 107 -10.85 10.33 0.05
N SER A 108 -11.41 11.52 -0.06
CA SER A 108 -11.24 12.57 0.94
C SER A 108 -12.00 12.19 2.22
N SER A 109 -11.36 11.48 3.15
CA SER A 109 -11.82 11.45 4.54
C SER A 109 -11.50 12.82 5.14
N GLN A 110 -12.54 13.65 5.29
CA GLN A 110 -12.45 15.00 5.82
C GLN A 110 -11.94 14.98 7.27
N SER A 111 -10.71 15.44 7.49
CA SER A 111 -10.27 15.99 8.79
C SER A 111 -8.98 16.82 8.70
N ALA A 112 -8.65 17.42 7.55
CA ALA A 112 -7.70 18.52 7.53
C ALA A 112 -8.45 19.85 7.72
N PRO A 113 -8.12 20.71 8.71
CA PRO A 113 -8.69 22.04 8.77
C PRO A 113 -8.29 22.77 7.49
N LYS A 114 -9.28 23.09 6.64
CA LYS A 114 -9.05 23.90 5.44
C LYS A 114 -8.37 25.19 5.88
N LYS A 115 -7.15 25.43 5.40
CA LYS A 115 -6.46 26.69 5.66
C LYS A 115 -7.22 27.81 4.94
N PRO A 116 -7.49 28.95 5.59
CA PRO A 116 -8.44 29.95 5.09
C PRO A 116 -8.05 30.62 3.76
N TRP A 117 -6.82 30.42 3.25
CA TRP A 117 -6.31 31.04 2.03
C TRP A 117 -6.37 30.17 0.77
N GLU A 118 -6.96 28.99 0.79
CA GLU A 118 -7.06 28.11 -0.40
C GLU A 118 -8.15 28.54 -1.42
N TYR A 119 -8.93 29.59 -1.14
CA TYR A 119 -9.95 30.12 -2.07
C TYR A 119 -9.56 31.47 -2.69
N TYR A 120 -8.52 31.52 -3.52
CA TYR A 120 -8.40 32.58 -4.53
C TYR A 120 -7.80 32.02 -5.82
N ILE A 121 -8.65 31.81 -6.82
CA ILE A 121 -8.26 31.84 -8.23
C ILE A 121 -9.06 32.99 -8.85
N HIS A 122 -8.41 34.14 -9.04
CA HIS A 122 -8.88 35.14 -9.99
C HIS A 122 -8.23 34.83 -11.34
N PRO A 123 -8.94 34.25 -12.32
CA PRO A 123 -8.42 34.25 -13.67
C PRO A 123 -8.49 35.68 -14.21
N HIS A 124 -7.32 36.33 -14.31
CA HIS A 124 -7.14 37.48 -15.17
C HIS A 124 -7.31 37.00 -16.62
N TYR A 125 -8.42 37.35 -17.25
CA TYR A 125 -8.49 37.37 -18.70
C TYR A 125 -8.20 38.81 -19.15
N GLN A 126 -6.99 39.04 -19.65
CA GLN A 126 -6.70 40.15 -20.56
C GLN A 126 -7.04 39.69 -21.97
N THR A 127 -8.03 40.35 -22.60
CA THR A 127 -8.27 40.62 -24.04
C THR A 127 -9.75 41.02 -24.15
N LEU A 128 -10.17 42.18 -24.68
CA LEU A 128 -9.62 43.10 -25.68
C LEU A 128 -9.41 44.53 -25.13
#